data_AF-A0A1G2KHB3-F1
#
_entry.id   AF-A0A1G2KHB3-F1
#
_cell.length_a   1.000
_cell.length_b   1.000
_cell.length_c   1.000
_cell.angle_alpha   90.00
_cell.angle_beta   90.00
_cell.angle_gamma   90.00
#
_symmetry.space_group_name_H-M   'P 1'
#
loop_
_entity.id
_entity.type
_entity.pdbx_description
1 polymer ?
#
loop_
_entity_poly.entity_id
_entity_poly.type
_entity_poly.pdbx_seq_one_letter_code
_entity_poly.pdbx_strand_id
1 'polypeptide(L)' 'MVSPDHGVFGIVASISRCRFYPSCSAYAIHAIRQYGLLKGSVASFKRVLRCNPFNPGGYDPP' A
#
# COMPACT_ATOMS: atom_id res chain seq x y z
N MET A 1 -0.92 30.03 6.24
CA MET A 1 -1.97 29.00 6.23
C MET A 1 -2.12 28.42 4.82
N VAL A 2 -0.99 28.10 4.19
CA VAL A 2 -0.97 27.43 2.89
C VAL A 2 -1.06 25.94 3.22
N SER A 3 -2.25 25.37 3.11
CA SER A 3 -2.39 23.92 3.03
C SER A 3 -1.69 23.50 1.73
N PRO A 4 -0.61 22.71 1.80
CA PRO A 4 -0.02 22.11 0.62
C PRO A 4 -0.79 20.82 0.32
N ASP A 5 -2.03 20.95 -0.16
CA ASP A 5 -2.78 19.84 -0.77
C ASP A 5 -2.37 19.57 -2.24
N HIS A 6 -1.42 20.35 -2.77
CA HIS A 6 -0.73 20.08 -4.03
C HIS A 6 0.74 19.72 -3.80
N GLY A 7 1.02 18.43 -3.67
CA GLY A 7 2.39 17.92 -3.74
C GLY A 7 2.59 16.64 -2.96
N VAL A 8 2.70 15.51 -3.66
CA VAL A 8 3.25 14.26 -3.12
C VAL A 8 2.36 13.41 -2.17
N PHE A 9 1.17 13.88 -1.80
CA PHE A 9 0.16 13.08 -1.06
C PHE A 9 -0.95 12.49 -1.97
N GLY A 10 -0.78 12.58 -3.31
CA GLY A 10 -1.75 12.14 -4.32
C GLY A 10 -1.76 10.64 -4.64
N ILE A 11 -0.96 9.81 -3.96
CA ILE A 11 -0.96 8.34 -4.16
C ILE A 11 -1.66 7.55 -3.04
N VAL A 12 -2.16 8.22 -1.99
CA VAL A 12 -2.59 7.54 -0.74
C VAL A 12 -4.12 7.47 -0.55
N ALA A 13 -4.92 8.22 -1.31
CA ALA A 13 -6.32 8.48 -0.91
C ALA A 13 -7.40 8.10 -1.94
N SER A 14 -7.16 7.17 -2.86
CA SER A 14 -8.26 6.63 -3.70
C SER A 14 -8.52 5.16 -3.39
N ILE A 15 -9.75 4.91 -2.93
CA ILE A 15 -10.31 3.73 -2.28
C ILE A 15 -10.40 2.51 -3.22
N SER A 16 -9.26 1.90 -3.51
CA SER A 16 -9.17 0.54 -4.03
C SER A 16 -9.38 -0.43 -2.87
N ARG A 17 -10.57 -1.04 -2.77
CA ARG A 17 -10.94 -2.00 -1.72
C ARG A 17 -9.90 -3.13 -1.67
N CYS A 18 -8.97 -3.06 -0.72
CA CYS A 18 -7.85 -4.00 -0.62
C CYS A 18 -8.41 -5.41 -0.48
N ARG A 19 -8.08 -6.28 -1.44
CA ARG A 19 -8.55 -7.67 -1.44
C ARG A 19 -7.72 -8.60 -0.56
N PHE A 20 -6.58 -8.11 -0.07
CA PHE A 20 -5.76 -8.82 0.89
C PHE A 20 -5.88 -8.17 2.27
N TYR A 21 -5.80 -9.00 3.32
CA TYR A 21 -5.80 -8.56 4.71
C TYR A 21 -4.42 -8.82 5.34
N PRO A 22 -3.85 -7.87 6.11
CA PRO A 22 -4.30 -6.48 6.31
C PRO A 22 -4.20 -5.65 5.01
N SER A 23 -4.78 -4.44 5.00
CA SER A 23 -4.83 -3.58 3.81
C SER A 23 -3.43 -3.31 3.23
N CYS A 24 -3.34 -3.01 1.93
CA CYS A 24 -2.06 -2.71 1.28
C CYS A 24 -1.32 -1.53 1.91
N SER A 25 -2.04 -0.54 2.46
CA SER A 25 -1.44 0.58 3.20
C SER A 25 -0.87 0.14 4.55
N ALA A 26 -1.60 -0.70 5.29
CA ALA A 26 -1.14 -1.25 6.56
C ALA A 26 0.09 -2.14 6.35
N TYR A 27 0.05 -3.02 5.33
CA TYR A 27 1.20 -3.82 4.93
C TYR A 27 2.40 -2.94 4.57
N ALA A 28 2.20 -1.85 3.82
CA ALA A 28 3.26 -0.91 3.48
C ALA A 28 3.92 -0.28 4.71
N ILE A 29 3.13 0.16 5.68
CA ILE A 29 3.66 0.74 6.92
C ILE A 29 4.49 -0.29 7.69
N HIS A 30 4.00 -1.53 7.81
CA HIS A 30 4.73 -2.60 8.50
C HIS A 30 6.00 -3.02 7.75
N ALA A 31 5.92 -3.21 6.43
CA ALA A 31 7.04 -3.60 5.58
C ALA A 31 8.12 -2.50 5.55
N ILE A 32 7.73 -1.23 5.52
CA ILE A 32 8.67 -0.10 5.63
C ILE A 32 9.33 -0.07 7.01
N ARG A 33 8.58 -0.34 8.09
CA ARG A 33 9.13 -0.40 9.45
C ARG A 33 10.10 -1.55 9.65
N GLN A 34 9.85 -2.72 9.05
CA GLN A 34 10.72 -3.89 9.21
C GLN A 34 11.89 -3.94 8.21
N TYR A 35 11.64 -3.63 6.94
CA TYR A 35 12.63 -3.79 5.86
C TYR A 35 13.22 -2.46 5.37
N GLY A 36 12.75 -1.32 5.89
CA GLY A 36 13.14 0.02 5.44
C GLY A 36 12.30 0.52 4.26
N LEU A 37 12.39 1.83 3.98
CA LEU A 37 11.60 2.52 2.96
C LEU A 37 11.73 1.89 1.57
N LEU A 38 12.93 1.54 1.14
CA LEU A 38 13.18 1.00 -0.21
C LEU A 38 12.58 -0.40 -0.39
N LYS A 39 12.92 -1.34 0.49
CA LYS A 39 12.50 -2.74 0.38
C LYS A 39 11.02 -2.92 0.74
N GLY A 40 10.53 -2.17 1.73
CA GLY A 40 9.12 -2.14 2.12
C GLY A 40 8.21 -1.53 1.04
N SER A 41 8.67 -0.48 0.35
CA SER A 41 7.92 0.11 -0.77
C SER A 41 7.84 -0.85 -1.95
N VAL A 42 8.95 -1.51 -2.34
CA VAL A 42 8.95 -2.46 -3.46
C VAL A 42 8.04 -3.67 -3.17
N ALA A 43 8.12 -4.24 -1.97
CA ALA A 43 7.28 -5.38 -1.58
C ALA A 43 5.79 -5.02 -1.61
N SER A 44 5.43 -3.86 -1.06
CA SER A 44 4.04 -3.39 -1.00
C SER A 44 3.50 -2.98 -2.36
N PHE A 45 4.30 -2.30 -3.17
CA PHE A 45 3.91 -1.86 -4.50
C PHE A 45 3.65 -3.06 -5.42
N LYS A 46 4.51 -4.09 -5.36
CA LYS A 46 4.30 -5.35 -6.08
C LYS A 46 2.99 -6.05 -5.68
N ARG A 47 2.56 -5.90 -4.42
CA ARG A 47 1.30 -6.46 -3.92
C ARG A 47 0.08 -5.62 -4.33
N VAL A 48 0.19 -4.30 -4.35
CA VAL A 48 -0.85 -3.39 -4.89
C VAL A 48 -1.09 -3.67 -6.37
N LEU A 49 -0.03 -3.87 -7.17
CA LEU A 49 -0.14 -4.25 -8.58
C LEU A 49 -0.84 -5.61 -8.79
N ARG A 50 -0.79 -6.51 -7.81
CA ARG A 50 -1.50 -7.80 -7.83
C ARG A 50 -2.95 -7.71 -7.37
N CYS A 51 -3.41 -6.54 -6.92
CA CYS A 51 -4.79 -6.32 -6.47
C CYS A 51 -5.75 -6.15 -7.66
N ASN A 52 -5.82 -7.15 -8.53
CA ASN A 52 -6.70 -7.20 -9.70
C ASN A 52 -8.01 -7.97 -9.34
N PRO A 53 -9.19 -7.59 -9.87
CA PRO A 53 -10.48 -8.25 -9.59
C PRO A 53 -10.53 -9.76 -9.90
N PHE A 54 -9.59 -10.26 -10.70
CA PHE A 54 -9.47 -11.70 -11.01
C PHE A 54 -8.67 -12.51 -9.98
N ASN A 55 -8.03 -11.88 -8.99
CA ASN A 55 -7.35 -12.62 -7.92
C ASN A 55 -8.27 -12.71 -6.70
N PRO A 56 -8.52 -13.88 -6.09
CA PRO A 56 -9.43 -14.01 -4.95
C PRO A 56 -9.02 -13.19 -3.73
N GLY A 57 -7.76 -12.75 -3.65
CA GLY A 57 -7.20 -12.10 -2.47
C GLY A 57 -7.06 -13.08 -1.32
N GLY A 58 -6.31 -12.71 -0.29
CA GLY A 58 -5.99 -13.61 0.80
C GLY A 58 -5.33 -12.92 1.99
N TYR A 59 -5.06 -13.69 3.05
CA TYR A 59 -4.28 -13.23 4.19
C TYR A 59 -2.79 -13.31 3.83
N ASP A 60 -2.09 -12.18 3.87
CA ASP A 60 -0.65 -12.13 3.58
C ASP A 60 -0.04 -11.12 4.57
N PRO A 61 0.52 -11.61 5.70
CA PRO A 61 1.17 -10.75 6.67
C PRO A 61 2.57 -10.33 6.18
N PRO A 62 3.04 -9.13 6.55
CA PRO A 62 4.43 -8.69 6.33
C PRO A 62 5.43 -9.50 7.13
#